data_AF-A0A7J6BHX3-F1
#
_entry.id   AF-A0A7J6BHX3-F1
#
_cell.length_a   1.000
_cell.length_b   1.000
_cell.length_c   1.000
_cell.angle_alpha   90.00
_cell.angle_beta   90.00
_cell.angle_gamma   90.00
#
_symmetry.space_group_name_H-M   'P 1'
#
loop_
_entity.id
_entity.type
_entity.pdbx_description
1 polymer ?
#
loop_
_entity_poly.entity_id
_entity_poly.type
_entity_poly.pdbx_seq_one_letter_code
_entity_poly.pdbx_strand_id
1 'polypeptide(L)'
;MCVAVRESCAPVLACHGHVWPEALDCNRFPAQDDTCLTPLPKQISAFSKDFPQPVCQSCPSVEEAPSLKTVLDALCLNDFAVKAKISRRRLPSADPELTVEGPVELIQRGPLLPYDTVSLLQRWLLINLRCALTLVRPGRAQLYLITGTMRATGSIQLSSLFPWLKKDLHIAAAARKWKHHKC
;
A
#
# COMPACT_ATOMS: atom_id res chain seq x y z
N MET A 1 12.78 16.19 -17.88
CA MET A 1 12.93 15.29 -16.71
C MET A 1 12.19 15.82 -15.48
N CYS A 2 12.50 17.03 -14.97
CA CYS A 2 11.86 17.59 -13.77
C CYS A 2 10.33 17.50 -13.77
N VAL A 3 9.68 17.97 -14.85
CA VAL A 3 8.21 17.97 -14.95
C VAL A 3 7.61 16.58 -14.78
N ALA A 4 8.20 15.56 -15.42
CA ALA A 4 7.72 14.18 -15.32
C ALA A 4 7.87 13.61 -13.88
N VAL A 5 8.97 13.94 -13.21
CA VAL A 5 9.18 13.56 -11.79
C VAL A 5 8.18 14.28 -10.90
N ARG A 6 7.97 15.59 -11.12
CA ARG A 6 6.97 16.39 -10.40
C ARG A 6 5.57 15.79 -10.55
N GLU A 7 5.14 15.49 -11.77
CA GLU A 7 3.82 14.93 -12.04
C GLU A 7 3.62 13.55 -11.38
N SER A 8 4.69 12.75 -11.30
CA SER A 8 4.63 11.41 -10.70
C SER A 8 4.73 11.42 -9.17
N CYS A 9 5.53 12.33 -8.60
CA CYS A 9 5.88 12.31 -7.17
C CYS A 9 5.15 13.38 -6.34
N ALA A 10 4.73 14.51 -6.93
CA ALA A 10 3.99 15.54 -6.20
C ALA A 10 2.68 15.02 -5.58
N PRO A 11 1.90 14.14 -6.22
CA PRO A 11 0.72 13.55 -5.57
C PRO A 11 1.07 12.72 -4.32
N VAL A 12 2.22 12.03 -4.30
CA VAL A 12 2.71 11.32 -3.10
C VAL A 12 3.01 12.30 -1.97
N LEU A 13 3.72 13.39 -2.28
CA LEU A 13 4.00 14.45 -1.31
C LEU A 13 2.70 15.04 -0.75
N ALA A 14 1.70 15.25 -1.60
CA ALA A 14 0.39 15.73 -1.20
C ALA A 14 -0.32 14.75 -0.25
N CYS A 15 -0.19 13.43 -0.42
CA CYS A 15 -0.70 12.45 0.56
C CYS A 15 -0.12 12.65 1.96
N HIS A 16 1.11 13.14 2.04
CA HIS A 16 1.77 13.44 3.32
C HIS A 16 1.49 14.87 3.81
N GLY A 17 0.78 15.67 3.02
CA GLY A 17 0.48 17.09 3.29
C GLY A 17 1.63 18.03 2.94
N HIS A 18 2.58 17.58 2.13
CA HIS A 18 3.67 18.39 1.61
C HIS A 18 3.33 18.91 0.21
N VAL A 19 3.87 20.07 -0.12
CA VAL A 19 3.81 20.64 -1.48
C VAL A 19 5.11 20.38 -2.21
N TRP A 20 5.09 20.47 -3.54
CA TRP A 20 6.30 20.44 -4.33
C TRP A 20 7.21 21.62 -3.92
N PRO A 21 8.45 21.39 -3.50
CA PRO A 21 9.29 22.45 -2.94
C PRO A 21 9.75 23.42 -4.03
N GLU A 22 9.81 24.72 -3.71
CA GLU A 22 10.25 25.79 -4.61
C GLU A 22 11.71 25.60 -5.10
N ALA A 23 12.54 24.98 -4.25
CA ALA A 23 13.91 24.61 -4.63
C ALA A 23 13.96 23.62 -5.81
N LEU A 24 12.89 22.85 -6.03
CA LEU A 24 12.73 21.92 -7.14
C LEU A 24 11.75 22.44 -8.21
N ASP A 25 11.46 23.75 -8.25
CA ASP A 25 10.64 24.31 -9.32
C ASP A 25 11.29 24.04 -10.69
N CYS A 26 10.52 23.43 -11.59
CA CYS A 26 11.00 23.02 -12.90
C CYS A 26 11.42 24.19 -13.78
N ASN A 27 10.94 25.41 -13.51
CA ASN A 27 11.38 26.63 -14.20
C ASN A 27 12.85 27.00 -13.90
N ARG A 28 13.42 26.44 -12.83
CA ARG A 28 14.82 26.67 -12.43
C ARG A 28 15.81 25.75 -13.14
N PHE A 29 15.31 24.75 -13.89
CA PHE A 29 16.14 23.83 -14.65
C PHE A 29 16.11 24.21 -16.14
N PRO A 30 17.26 24.18 -16.85
CA PRO A 30 17.29 24.53 -18.27
C PRO A 30 16.45 23.54 -19.08
N ALA A 31 15.70 24.05 -20.07
CA ALA A 31 14.85 23.22 -20.91
C ALA A 31 15.65 22.41 -21.94
N GLN A 32 16.78 22.96 -22.42
CA GLN A 32 17.57 22.39 -23.51
C GLN A 32 18.97 23.00 -23.50
N ASP A 33 19.90 22.38 -22.78
CA ASP A 33 21.34 22.67 -22.85
C ASP A 33 22.11 21.34 -22.92
N ASP A 34 23.22 21.31 -23.66
CA ASP A 34 24.10 20.13 -23.84
C ASP A 34 24.75 19.63 -22.53
N THR A 35 24.54 20.36 -21.42
CA THR A 35 25.05 20.03 -20.07
C THR A 35 24.01 19.34 -19.19
N CYS A 36 22.74 19.26 -19.62
CA CYS A 36 21.69 18.65 -18.82
C CYS A 36 21.67 17.12 -18.96
N LEU A 37 21.54 16.43 -17.82
CA LEU A 37 21.29 14.99 -17.78
C LEU A 37 19.91 14.71 -18.39
N THR A 38 19.92 14.21 -19.63
CA THR A 38 18.70 13.80 -20.32
C THR A 38 18.45 12.33 -20.02
N PRO A 39 17.20 11.92 -19.71
CA PRO A 39 16.89 10.51 -19.57
C PRO A 39 17.22 9.77 -20.86
N LEU A 40 17.89 8.62 -20.74
CA LEU A 40 18.33 7.81 -21.88
C LEU A 40 17.14 7.50 -22.82
N PRO A 41 17.20 7.85 -24.11
CA PRO A 41 16.09 7.62 -25.01
C PRO A 41 15.92 6.12 -25.33
N LYS A 42 14.67 5.65 -25.27
CA LYS A 42 14.11 4.35 -25.74
C LYS A 42 13.92 3.18 -24.77
N GLN A 43 14.27 3.27 -23.48
CA GLN A 43 13.89 2.22 -22.50
C GLN A 43 13.09 2.77 -21.30
N ILE A 44 13.17 4.08 -21.02
CA ILE A 44 12.55 4.71 -19.83
C ILE A 44 11.17 5.33 -20.13
N SER A 45 10.76 5.42 -21.39
CA SER A 45 9.42 5.93 -21.76
C SER A 45 8.28 4.93 -21.50
N ALA A 46 8.58 3.64 -21.28
CA ALA A 46 7.63 2.69 -20.70
C ALA A 46 7.43 2.96 -19.20
N PHE A 47 8.51 3.34 -18.49
CA PHE A 47 8.48 3.64 -17.06
C PHE A 47 7.70 4.91 -16.70
N SER A 48 7.33 5.76 -17.65
CA SER A 48 6.52 6.97 -17.35
C SER A 48 5.03 6.77 -17.59
N LYS A 49 4.62 5.76 -18.37
CA LYS A 49 3.21 5.43 -18.60
C LYS A 49 2.67 4.34 -17.66
N ASP A 50 3.55 3.52 -17.09
CA ASP A 50 3.14 2.30 -16.39
C ASP A 50 3.27 2.37 -14.86
N PHE A 51 3.74 3.48 -14.28
CA PHE A 51 3.68 3.60 -12.81
C PHE A 51 2.24 3.93 -12.41
N PRO A 52 1.61 3.08 -11.56
CA PRO A 52 0.31 3.39 -11.01
C PRO A 52 0.36 4.77 -10.37
N GLN A 53 -0.53 5.67 -10.81
CA GLN A 53 -0.72 6.95 -10.16
C GLN A 53 -0.91 6.69 -8.66
N PRO A 54 -0.09 7.32 -7.79
CA PRO A 54 -0.22 7.12 -6.37
C PRO A 54 -1.52 7.77 -5.92
N VAL A 55 -2.43 6.96 -5.38
CA VAL A 55 -3.72 7.44 -4.88
C VAL A 55 -3.68 7.42 -3.37
N CYS A 56 -3.77 8.60 -2.76
CA CYS A 56 -3.99 8.71 -1.33
C CYS A 56 -5.35 8.11 -0.99
N GLN A 57 -5.41 7.36 0.09
CA GLN A 57 -6.64 6.72 0.54
C GLN A 57 -6.97 7.18 1.95
N SER A 58 -8.26 7.38 2.22
CA SER A 58 -8.77 7.46 3.60
C SER A 58 -8.44 6.16 4.35
N CYS A 59 -8.29 6.27 5.68
CA CYS A 59 -8.00 5.10 6.49
C CYS A 59 -9.06 4.01 6.31
N PRO A 60 -8.65 2.76 6.01
CA PRO A 60 -9.54 1.60 5.95
C PRO A 60 -10.16 1.31 7.32
N SER A 61 -11.27 0.56 7.34
CA SER A 61 -11.86 0.12 8.62
C SER A 61 -10.90 -0.82 9.34
N VAL A 62 -10.67 -0.57 10.63
CA VAL A 62 -9.91 -1.48 11.50
C VAL A 62 -10.89 -2.07 12.51
N GLU A 63 -11.14 -3.37 12.41
CA GLU A 63 -12.15 -4.06 13.21
C GLU A 63 -11.52 -5.11 14.10
N GLU A 64 -11.54 -4.84 15.41
CA GLU A 64 -11.07 -5.77 16.43
C GLU A 64 -12.17 -6.80 16.76
N ALA A 65 -11.77 -8.07 16.91
CA ALA A 65 -12.67 -9.19 17.23
C ALA A 65 -13.94 -9.27 16.35
N PRO A 66 -13.82 -9.29 14.99
CA PRO A 66 -14.97 -9.32 14.11
C PRO A 66 -15.77 -10.62 14.24
N SER A 67 -17.05 -10.58 13.86
CA SER A 67 -17.87 -11.80 13.73
C SER A 67 -17.41 -12.62 12.52
N LEU A 68 -17.66 -13.94 12.53
CA LEU A 68 -17.39 -14.80 11.36
C LEU A 68 -18.09 -14.28 10.10
N LYS A 69 -19.34 -13.81 10.23
CA LYS A 69 -20.12 -13.26 9.13
C LYS A 69 -19.45 -12.02 8.56
N THR A 70 -19.06 -11.07 9.41
CA THR A 70 -18.38 -9.84 9.01
C THR A 70 -17.12 -10.12 8.19
N VAL A 71 -16.31 -11.09 8.62
CA VAL A 71 -15.10 -11.46 7.87
C VAL A 71 -15.46 -12.08 6.51
N LEU A 72 -16.44 -12.99 6.45
CA LEU A 72 -16.86 -13.60 5.18
C LEU A 72 -17.47 -12.58 4.21
N ASP A 73 -18.30 -11.67 4.71
CA ASP A 73 -18.89 -10.58 3.92
C ASP A 73 -17.77 -9.69 3.35
N ALA A 74 -16.76 -9.35 4.16
CA ALA A 74 -15.61 -8.58 3.70
C ALA A 74 -14.78 -9.32 2.65
N LEU A 75 -14.64 -10.65 2.74
CA LEU A 75 -14.00 -11.44 1.68
C LEU A 75 -14.84 -11.46 0.39
N CYS A 76 -16.16 -11.56 0.49
CA CYS A 76 -17.04 -11.56 -0.68
C CYS A 76 -17.08 -10.23 -1.44
N LEU A 77 -16.98 -9.11 -0.72
CA LEU A 77 -17.13 -7.77 -1.30
C LEU A 77 -15.82 -7.19 -1.89
N ASN A 78 -14.70 -7.89 -1.77
CA ASN A 78 -13.38 -7.38 -2.14
C ASN A 78 -12.70 -8.28 -3.18
N ASP A 79 -11.79 -7.69 -3.98
CA ASP A 79 -11.09 -8.43 -5.04
C ASP A 79 -10.02 -9.36 -4.47
N PHE A 80 -9.39 -8.96 -3.37
CA PHE A 80 -8.33 -9.73 -2.72
C PHE A 80 -8.42 -9.71 -1.21
N ALA A 81 -7.84 -10.76 -0.61
CA ALA A 81 -7.67 -10.87 0.81
C ALA A 81 -6.35 -11.57 1.14
N VAL A 82 -5.57 -10.96 2.02
CA VAL A 82 -4.21 -11.39 2.33
C VAL A 82 -3.98 -11.36 3.84
N LYS A 83 -3.19 -12.32 4.31
CA LYS A 83 -2.65 -12.33 5.66
C LYS A 83 -1.22 -11.80 5.61
N ALA A 84 -1.00 -10.65 6.24
CA ALA A 84 0.27 -9.94 6.20
C ALA A 84 0.63 -9.42 7.60
N LYS A 85 1.92 -9.47 7.92
CA LYS A 85 2.44 -8.92 9.17
C LYS A 85 3.04 -7.54 8.90
N ILE A 86 2.56 -6.52 9.59
CA ILE A 86 3.09 -5.16 9.49
C ILE A 86 3.88 -4.88 10.76
N SER A 87 5.09 -4.35 10.64
CA SER A 87 5.86 -3.89 11.79
C SER A 87 6.26 -2.43 11.68
N ARG A 88 6.51 -1.85 12.84
CA ARG A 88 6.98 -0.47 12.98
C ARG A 88 8.25 -0.47 13.81
N ARG A 89 9.38 -0.12 13.20
CA ARG A 89 10.66 0.00 13.91
C ARG A 89 10.59 1.19 14.88
N ARG A 90 11.23 1.04 16.04
CA ARG A 90 11.41 2.16 16.98
C ARG A 90 12.68 2.91 16.58
N LEU A 91 12.52 4.11 16.04
CA LEU A 91 13.62 5.01 15.71
C LEU A 91 13.51 6.26 16.59
N PRO A 92 14.53 6.58 17.42
CA PRO A 92 14.48 7.72 18.35
C PRO A 92 14.51 9.10 17.66
N SER A 93 15.10 9.20 16.46
CA SER A 93 15.43 10.47 15.81
C SER A 93 15.24 10.45 14.29
N ALA A 94 14.53 9.44 13.76
CA ALA A 94 14.31 9.28 12.33
C ALA A 94 12.83 9.01 12.04
N ASP A 95 12.45 9.20 10.78
CA ASP A 95 11.11 8.90 10.33
C ASP A 95 10.72 7.45 10.64
N PRO A 96 9.47 7.21 11.05
CA PRO A 96 9.02 5.88 11.43
C PRO A 96 9.05 4.93 10.23
N GLU A 97 9.86 3.88 10.33
CA GLU A 97 9.97 2.85 9.31
C GLU A 97 8.88 1.77 9.53
N LEU A 98 7.94 1.67 8.59
CA LEU A 98 6.93 0.61 8.51
C LEU A 98 7.32 -0.42 7.46
N THR A 99 7.25 -1.71 7.80
CA THR A 99 7.59 -2.78 6.86
C THR A 99 6.54 -3.90 6.88
N VAL A 100 6.38 -4.54 5.73
CA VAL A 100 5.68 -5.83 5.63
C VAL A 100 6.70 -6.93 5.93
N GLU A 101 6.55 -7.60 7.08
CA GLU A 101 7.47 -8.63 7.55
C GLU A 101 7.11 -10.03 7.02
N GLY A 102 8.09 -10.70 6.40
CA GLY A 102 7.96 -12.09 6.00
C GLY A 102 7.02 -12.31 4.81
N PRO A 103 6.61 -13.56 4.56
CA PRO A 103 5.73 -13.88 3.44
C PRO A 103 4.31 -13.39 3.67
N VAL A 104 3.67 -12.92 2.59
CA VAL A 104 2.24 -12.61 2.58
C VAL A 104 1.48 -13.84 2.08
N GLU A 105 0.52 -14.31 2.88
CA GLU A 105 -0.33 -15.45 2.55
C GLU A 105 -1.62 -14.97 1.87
N LEU A 106 -1.85 -15.36 0.62
CA LEU A 106 -3.11 -15.07 -0.09
C LEU A 106 -4.22 -15.99 0.43
N ILE A 107 -5.32 -15.39 0.89
CA ILE A 107 -6.54 -16.11 1.30
C ILE A 107 -7.50 -16.19 0.12
N GLN A 108 -7.75 -15.06 -0.52
CA GLN A 108 -8.55 -14.96 -1.73
C GLN A 108 -7.64 -14.66 -2.90
N ARG A 109 -7.68 -15.52 -3.92
CA ARG A 109 -6.99 -15.28 -5.19
C ARG A 109 -7.77 -14.24 -5.99
N GLY A 110 -7.40 -12.98 -5.80
CA GLY A 110 -7.73 -11.90 -6.73
C GLY A 110 -6.80 -11.92 -7.96
N PRO A 111 -6.79 -10.85 -8.77
CA PRO A 111 -5.86 -10.69 -9.88
C PRO A 111 -4.38 -10.52 -9.45
N LEU A 112 -4.08 -10.60 -8.15
CA LEU A 112 -2.75 -10.35 -7.59
C LEU A 112 -1.86 -11.60 -7.63
N LEU A 113 -0.62 -11.43 -8.09
CA LEU A 113 0.45 -12.38 -7.89
C LEU A 113 1.09 -12.19 -6.49
N PRO A 114 1.58 -13.27 -5.84
CA PRO A 114 2.12 -13.20 -4.47
C PRO A 114 3.31 -12.25 -4.31
N TYR A 115 4.24 -12.23 -5.29
CA TYR A 115 5.46 -11.41 -5.23
C TYR A 115 5.16 -9.90 -5.33
N ASP A 116 4.14 -9.54 -6.11
CA ASP A 116 3.71 -8.15 -6.26
C ASP A 116 2.98 -7.64 -5.01
N THR A 117 2.33 -8.53 -4.26
CA THR A 117 1.50 -8.16 -3.12
C THR A 117 2.31 -7.51 -1.98
N VAL A 118 3.50 -8.04 -1.66
CA VAL A 118 4.38 -7.43 -0.65
C VAL A 118 4.76 -6.01 -1.07
N SER A 119 5.20 -5.84 -2.32
CA SER A 119 5.60 -4.55 -2.88
C SER A 119 4.44 -3.54 -2.92
N LEU A 120 3.23 -4.01 -3.25
CA LEU A 120 2.02 -3.19 -3.28
C LEU A 120 1.60 -2.75 -1.88
N LEU A 121 1.60 -3.65 -0.89
CA LEU A 121 1.33 -3.32 0.50
C LEU A 121 2.38 -2.36 1.07
N GLN A 122 3.66 -2.62 0.81
CA GLN A 122 4.74 -1.73 1.23
C GLN A 122 4.57 -0.32 0.64
N ARG A 123 4.25 -0.24 -0.66
CA ARG A 123 3.95 1.04 -1.32
C ARG A 123 2.74 1.73 -0.72
N TRP A 124 1.67 1.00 -0.41
CA TRP A 124 0.49 1.56 0.25
C TRP A 124 0.83 2.16 1.62
N LEU A 125 1.66 1.48 2.43
CA LEU A 125 2.12 1.99 3.73
C LEU A 125 2.92 3.29 3.59
N LEU A 126 3.78 3.38 2.57
CA LEU A 126 4.59 4.57 2.29
C LEU A 126 3.73 5.74 1.81
N ILE A 127 2.76 5.51 0.92
CA ILE A 127 1.87 6.56 0.41
C ILE A 127 0.93 7.05 1.52
N ASN A 128 0.37 6.12 2.31
CA ASN A 128 -0.62 6.42 3.34
C ASN A 128 -0.02 6.46 4.75
N LEU A 129 1.15 7.09 4.89
CA LEU A 129 1.97 7.05 6.11
C LEU A 129 1.19 7.44 7.37
N ARG A 130 0.42 8.53 7.31
CA ARG A 130 -0.40 8.99 8.45
C ARG A 130 -1.32 7.89 8.98
N CYS A 131 -1.94 7.13 8.07
CA CYS A 131 -2.79 6.01 8.43
C CYS A 131 -1.98 4.79 8.87
N ALA A 132 -0.93 4.45 8.14
CA ALA A 132 -0.08 3.31 8.46
C ALA A 132 0.51 3.40 9.88
N LEU A 133 0.81 4.60 10.36
CA LEU A 133 1.31 4.85 11.71
C LEU A 133 0.30 4.57 12.82
N THR A 134 -1.01 4.57 12.53
CA THR A 134 -2.05 4.23 13.51
C THR A 134 -2.29 2.73 13.60
N LEU A 135 -1.91 1.96 12.56
CA LEU A 135 -2.09 0.51 12.53
C LEU A 135 -1.20 -0.17 13.58
N VAL A 136 0.08 0.19 13.65
CA VAL A 136 1.04 -0.51 14.50
C VAL A 136 1.74 0.45 15.46
N ARG A 137 1.75 0.08 16.75
CA ARG A 137 2.48 0.82 17.78
C ARG A 137 4.00 0.75 17.54
N PRO A 138 4.77 1.80 17.92
CA PRO A 138 6.23 1.78 17.78
C PRO A 138 6.88 0.56 18.46
N GLY A 139 7.81 -0.11 17.78
CA GLY A 139 8.53 -1.28 18.30
C GLY A 139 7.67 -2.54 18.42
N ARG A 140 6.55 -2.59 17.69
CA ARG A 140 5.65 -3.75 17.64
C ARG A 140 5.46 -4.20 16.20
N ALA A 141 4.94 -5.41 16.07
CA ALA A 141 4.45 -5.96 14.83
C ALA A 141 3.07 -6.55 15.07
N GLN A 142 2.17 -6.41 14.10
CA GLN A 142 0.80 -6.88 14.15
C GLN A 142 0.49 -7.66 12.88
N LEU A 143 -0.06 -8.86 13.07
CA LEU A 143 -0.58 -9.65 11.96
C LEU A 143 -2.00 -9.17 11.64
N TYR A 144 -2.31 -9.04 10.36
CA TYR A 144 -3.62 -8.66 9.89
C TYR A 144 -4.15 -9.65 8.85
N LEU A 145 -5.47 -9.83 8.83
CA LEU A 145 -6.19 -10.12 7.60
C LEU A 145 -6.56 -8.78 6.96
N ILE A 146 -6.11 -8.56 5.73
CA ILE A 146 -6.31 -7.34 4.97
C ILE A 146 -7.16 -7.68 3.75
N THR A 147 -8.25 -6.96 3.53
CA THR A 147 -9.08 -7.06 2.32
C THR A 147 -8.99 -5.78 1.52
N GLY A 148 -9.18 -5.87 0.21
CA GLY A 148 -9.14 -4.69 -0.65
C GLY A 148 -9.49 -4.96 -2.11
N THR A 149 -9.48 -3.90 -2.89
CA THR A 149 -9.75 -3.92 -4.32
C THR A 149 -8.53 -3.49 -5.13
N MET A 150 -8.44 -3.96 -6.37
CA MET A 150 -7.43 -3.55 -7.32
C MET A 150 -8.01 -2.47 -8.24
N ARG A 151 -7.33 -1.34 -8.34
CA ARG A 151 -7.70 -0.30 -9.29
C ARG A 151 -7.21 -0.65 -10.68
N ALA A 152 -7.92 -0.19 -11.71
CA ALA A 152 -7.52 -0.32 -13.11
C ALA A 152 -6.11 0.24 -13.40
N THR A 153 -5.64 1.17 -12.56
CA THR A 153 -4.30 1.77 -12.62
C THR A 153 -3.19 0.85 -12.09
N GLY A 154 -3.50 -0.34 -11.57
CA GLY A 154 -2.52 -1.26 -10.97
C GLY A 154 -2.14 -0.95 -9.53
N SER A 155 -2.82 0.02 -8.88
CA SER A 155 -2.68 0.28 -7.44
C SER A 155 -3.74 -0.46 -6.64
N ILE A 156 -3.45 -0.73 -5.36
CA ILE A 156 -4.40 -1.36 -4.44
C ILE A 156 -5.11 -0.32 -3.58
N GLN A 157 -6.35 -0.61 -3.23
CA GLN A 157 -7.11 0.11 -2.21
C GLN A 157 -7.47 -0.87 -1.10
N LEU A 158 -7.06 -0.57 0.13
CA LEU A 158 -7.42 -1.39 1.28
C LEU A 158 -8.83 -1.03 1.74
N SER A 159 -9.66 -2.03 2.04
CA SER A 159 -11.03 -1.81 2.49
C SER A 159 -11.15 -2.03 3.99
N SER A 160 -10.70 -3.20 4.46
CA SER A 160 -10.80 -3.58 5.88
C SER A 160 -9.54 -4.29 6.36
N LEU A 161 -9.17 -4.02 7.61
CA LEU A 161 -8.08 -4.67 8.32
C LEU A 161 -8.62 -5.27 9.61
N PHE A 162 -8.42 -6.58 9.76
CA PHE A 162 -8.76 -7.32 10.97
C PHE A 162 -7.46 -7.72 11.67
N PRO A 163 -7.12 -7.13 12.84
CA PRO A 163 -6.00 -7.59 13.65
C PRO A 163 -6.18 -9.07 13.96
N TRP A 164 -5.22 -9.90 13.55
CA TRP A 164 -5.28 -11.33 13.74
C TRP A 164 -4.44 -11.75 14.95
N LEU A 165 -5.10 -11.87 16.09
CA LEU A 165 -4.52 -12.38 17.33
C LEU A 165 -4.67 -13.91 17.40
N LYS A 166 -3.82 -14.57 18.19
CA LYS A 166 -3.85 -16.04 18.35
C LYS A 166 -5.21 -16.58 18.83
N LYS A 167 -6.00 -15.74 19.52
CA LYS A 167 -7.31 -16.11 20.07
C LYS A 167 -8.48 -15.84 19.11
N ASP A 168 -8.24 -15.22 17.95
CA ASP A 168 -9.31 -14.86 17.01
C ASP A 168 -9.77 -16.07 16.19
N LEU A 169 -10.66 -16.84 16.80
CA LEU A 169 -11.28 -18.03 16.20
C LEU A 169 -12.10 -17.69 14.95
N HIS A 170 -12.74 -16.52 14.91
CA HIS A 170 -13.58 -16.12 13.77
C HIS A 170 -12.76 -15.86 12.51
N ILE A 171 -11.64 -15.13 12.60
CA ILE A 171 -10.76 -14.85 11.47
C ILE A 171 -10.15 -16.17 10.95
N ALA A 172 -9.68 -17.03 11.86
CA ALA A 172 -9.16 -18.34 11.49
C ALA A 172 -10.21 -19.26 10.87
N ALA A 173 -11.44 -19.25 11.38
CA ALA A 173 -12.55 -20.02 10.82
C ALA A 173 -12.95 -19.49 9.43
N ALA A 174 -13.00 -18.16 9.23
CA ALA A 174 -13.29 -17.54 7.95
C ALA A 174 -12.26 -17.95 6.89
N ALA A 175 -10.97 -17.79 7.20
CA ALA A 175 -9.88 -18.13 6.29
C ALA A 175 -9.88 -19.61 5.87
N ARG A 176 -10.26 -20.53 6.78
CA ARG A 176 -10.40 -21.96 6.47
C ARG A 176 -11.63 -22.24 5.60
N LYS A 177 -12.77 -21.63 5.96
CA LYS A 177 -14.06 -21.82 5.24
C LYS A 177 -14.03 -21.23 3.84
N TRP A 178 -13.28 -20.15 3.64
CA TRP A 178 -13.22 -19.40 2.38
C TRP A 178 -12.95 -20.29 1.16
N LYS A 179 -12.10 -21.31 1.30
CA LYS A 179 -11.76 -22.25 0.21
C LYS A 179 -12.96 -22.92 -0.47
N HIS A 180 -14.08 -23.04 0.25
CA HIS A 180 -15.30 -23.69 -0.22
C HIS A 180 -16.53 -22.77 -0.10
N HIS A 181 -16.32 -21.51 0.28
CA HIS A 181 -17.40 -20.55 0.47
C HIS A 181 -17.85 -20.01 -0.88
N LYS A 182 -19.17 -19.86 -1.04
CA LYS A 182 -19.77 -19.18 -2.18
C LYS A 182 -20.43 -17.91 -1.68
N CYS A 183 -19.95 -16.81 -2.21
CA CYS A 183 -20.74 -15.61 -2.38
C CYS A 183 -21.76 -15.91 -3.51
#